data_AF-A0A6I3IXS2-F1
#
_entry.id   AF-A0A6I3IXS2-F1
#
_cell.length_a   1.000
_cell.length_b   1.000
_cell.length_c   1.000
_cell.angle_alpha   90.00
_cell.angle_beta   90.00
_cell.angle_gamma   90.00
#
_symmetry.space_group_name_H-M   'P 1'
#
loop_
_entity.id
_entity.type
_entity.pdbx_description
1 polymer ?
#
loop_
_entity_poly.entity_id
_entity_poly.type
_entity_poly.pdbx_seq_one_letter_code
_entity_poly.pdbx_strand_id
1 'polypeptide(L)'
;MDKKEIFDALEGFSNNLLITIAEVDAIKKHLRGVIEENTALRLENSKLRERLEKEDREPNRTANFGKENLKSIYDDGFHICSYYYGQRADNVEPCMFCDELLNRE
;
A
#
# COMPACT_ATOMS: atom_id res chain seq x y z
N MET A 1 -25.19 57.27 -20.58
CA MET A 1 -24.04 56.65 -19.91
C MET A 1 -22.96 57.70 -19.83
N ASP A 2 -22.57 58.01 -18.60
CA ASP A 2 -21.43 58.88 -18.38
C ASP A 2 -20.17 58.15 -18.84
N LYS A 3 -19.22 58.85 -19.50
CA LYS A 3 -17.98 58.21 -19.99
C LYS A 3 -17.25 57.51 -18.84
N LYS A 4 -17.37 58.05 -17.63
CA LYS A 4 -16.80 57.51 -16.40
C LYS A 4 -17.35 56.14 -16.02
N GLU A 5 -18.67 55.93 -16.13
CA GLU A 5 -19.31 54.63 -15.83
C GLU A 5 -18.80 53.50 -16.74
N ILE A 6 -18.53 53.81 -18.02
CA ILE A 6 -18.00 52.82 -18.97
C ILE A 6 -16.55 52.46 -18.62
N PHE A 7 -15.74 53.44 -18.22
CA PHE A 7 -14.36 53.18 -17.79
C PHE A 7 -14.33 52.35 -16.49
N ASP A 8 -15.15 52.69 -15.51
CA ASP A 8 -15.24 51.95 -14.25
C ASP A 8 -15.71 50.50 -14.48
N ALA A 9 -16.67 50.29 -15.39
CA ALA A 9 -17.12 48.95 -15.78
C ALA A 9 -16.03 48.14 -16.50
N LEU A 10 -15.24 48.80 -17.37
CA LEU A 10 -14.13 48.16 -18.09
C LEU A 10 -12.99 47.78 -17.14
N GLU A 11 -12.68 48.63 -16.16
CA GLU A 11 -11.70 48.36 -15.12
C GLU A 11 -12.14 47.18 -14.23
N GLY A 12 -13.41 47.16 -13.82
CA GLY A 12 -14.00 46.04 -13.08
C GLY A 12 -13.92 44.73 -13.87
N PHE A 13 -14.22 44.76 -15.17
CA PHE A 13 -14.09 43.59 -16.03
C PHE A 13 -12.64 43.12 -16.17
N SER A 14 -11.68 44.05 -16.32
CA SER A 14 -10.26 43.74 -16.37
C SER A 14 -9.76 43.06 -15.08
N ASN A 15 -10.18 43.56 -13.92
CA ASN A 15 -9.86 42.95 -12.63
C ASN A 15 -10.46 41.54 -12.50
N ASN A 16 -11.70 41.34 -12.93
CA ASN A 16 -12.33 40.02 -12.93
C ASN A 16 -11.61 39.02 -13.85
N LEU A 17 -11.14 39.47 -15.01
CA LEU A 17 -10.32 38.66 -15.92
C LEU A 17 -9.00 38.23 -15.25
N LEU A 18 -8.32 39.15 -14.54
CA LEU A 18 -7.09 38.83 -13.81
C LEU A 18 -7.33 37.78 -12.72
N ILE A 19 -8.42 37.91 -11.97
CA ILE A 19 -8.83 36.92 -10.95
C ILE A 19 -9.10 35.57 -11.62
N THR A 20 -9.86 35.55 -12.71
CA THR A 20 -10.19 34.32 -13.45
C THR A 20 -8.94 33.62 -13.97
N ILE A 21 -7.95 34.38 -14.46
CA ILE A 21 -6.66 33.82 -14.90
C ILE A 21 -5.92 33.18 -13.72
N ALA A 22 -5.92 33.81 -12.54
CA ALA A 22 -5.30 33.25 -11.35
C ALA A 22 -5.99 31.95 -10.89
N GLU A 23 -7.32 31.90 -10.96
CA GLU A 23 -8.09 30.68 -10.66
C GLU A 23 -7.77 29.55 -11.64
N VAL A 24 -7.67 29.84 -12.94
CA VAL A 24 -7.28 28.85 -13.95
C VAL A 24 -5.88 28.30 -13.68
N ASP A 25 -4.92 29.14 -13.27
CA ASP A 25 -3.58 28.68 -12.90
C ASP A 25 -3.59 27.79 -11.65
N ALA A 26 -4.41 28.12 -10.65
CA ALA A 26 -4.61 27.28 -9.47
C ALA A 26 -5.21 25.91 -9.84
N ILE A 27 -6.23 25.89 -10.69
CA ILE A 27 -6.85 24.64 -11.19
C ILE A 27 -5.82 23.79 -11.95
N LYS A 28 -5.02 24.42 -12.82
CA LYS A 28 -3.95 23.72 -13.56
C LYS A 28 -2.94 23.06 -12.62
N LYS A 29 -2.54 23.75 -11.55
CA LYS A 29 -1.63 23.20 -10.52
C LYS A 29 -2.25 22.00 -9.82
N HIS A 30 -3.52 22.09 -9.41
CA HIS A 30 -4.24 20.98 -8.79
C HIS A 30 -4.38 19.78 -9.74
N LEU A 31 -4.76 20.03 -11.01
CA LEU A 31 -4.92 18.99 -12.01
C LEU A 31 -3.62 18.21 -12.24
N ARG A 32 -2.48 18.90 -12.27
CA ARG A 32 -1.16 18.24 -12.35
C ARG A 32 -0.93 17.29 -11.18
N GLY A 33 -1.20 17.73 -9.94
CA GLY A 33 -1.06 16.88 -8.77
C GLY A 33 -1.95 15.63 -8.83
N VAL A 34 -3.21 15.79 -9.25
CA VAL A 34 -4.14 14.67 -9.43
C VAL A 34 -3.65 13.69 -10.51
N ILE A 35 -3.08 14.18 -11.61
CA ILE A 35 -2.52 13.33 -12.67
C ILE A 35 -1.31 12.55 -12.13
N GLU A 36 -0.40 13.20 -11.42
CA GLU A 36 0.77 12.56 -10.82
C GLU A 36 0.35 11.44 -9.85
N GLU A 37 -0.57 11.73 -8.93
CA GLU A 37 -1.12 10.73 -8.00
C GLU A 37 -1.82 9.58 -8.74
N ASN A 38 -2.64 9.89 -9.75
CA ASN A 38 -3.32 8.86 -10.53
C ASN A 38 -2.34 7.94 -11.26
N THR A 39 -1.26 8.50 -11.83
CA THR A 39 -0.21 7.69 -12.47
C THR A 39 0.54 6.80 -11.49
N ALA A 40 0.86 7.31 -10.29
CA ALA A 40 1.48 6.53 -9.23
C ALA A 40 0.58 5.37 -8.79
N LEU A 41 -0.71 5.64 -8.54
CA LEU A 41 -1.70 4.64 -8.14
C LEU A 41 -1.91 3.58 -9.22
N ARG A 42 -1.94 3.97 -10.51
CA ARG A 42 -2.04 3.00 -11.62
C ARG A 42 -0.83 2.06 -11.67
N LEU A 43 0.37 2.58 -11.45
CA LEU A 43 1.59 1.77 -11.40
C LEU A 43 1.57 0.80 -10.21
N GLU A 44 1.16 1.26 -9.03
CA GLU A 44 1.02 0.43 -7.85
C GLU A 44 -0.03 -0.67 -8.06
N ASN A 45 -1.20 -0.32 -8.59
CA ASN A 45 -2.27 -1.29 -8.87
C ASN A 45 -1.80 -2.37 -9.86
N SER A 46 -1.05 -1.97 -10.91
CA SER A 46 -0.44 -2.91 -11.85
C SER A 46 0.51 -3.89 -11.16
N LYS A 47 1.41 -3.39 -10.30
CA LYS A 47 2.34 -4.24 -9.53
C LYS A 47 1.62 -5.18 -8.56
N LEU A 48 0.56 -4.71 -7.91
CA LEU A 48 -0.24 -5.54 -7.00
C LEU A 48 -0.94 -6.66 -7.76
N ARG A 49 -1.51 -6.37 -8.93
CA ARG A 49 -2.09 -7.40 -9.81
C ARG A 49 -1.05 -8.42 -10.25
N GLU A 50 0.15 -7.98 -10.63
CA GLU A 50 1.24 -8.90 -10.98
C GLU A 50 1.64 -9.82 -9.81
N ARG A 51 1.66 -9.29 -8.58
CA ARG A 51 1.93 -10.10 -7.38
C ARG A 51 0.82 -11.12 -7.11
N LEU A 52 -0.44 -10.69 -7.19
CA LEU A 52 -1.59 -11.58 -7.03
C LEU A 52 -1.60 -12.67 -8.09
N GLU A 53 -1.31 -12.35 -9.35
CA GLU A 53 -1.19 -13.36 -10.40
C GLU A 53 -0.05 -14.35 -10.13
N LYS A 54 1.07 -13.92 -9.54
CA LYS A 54 2.16 -14.85 -9.15
C LYS A 54 1.74 -15.74 -7.99
N GLU A 55 0.98 -15.22 -7.04
CA GLU A 55 0.45 -15.97 -5.91
C GLU A 55 -0.62 -16.98 -6.36
N ASP A 56 -1.52 -16.59 -7.27
CA ASP A 56 -2.54 -17.47 -7.87
C ASP A 56 -1.95 -18.53 -8.82
N ARG A 57 -0.84 -18.20 -9.52
CA ARG A 57 -0.10 -19.14 -10.38
C ARG A 57 0.85 -20.06 -9.61
N GLU A 58 0.96 -19.93 -8.30
CA GLU A 58 1.45 -20.98 -7.42
C GLU A 58 0.27 -21.63 -6.69
N PRO A 59 -0.54 -22.50 -7.33
CA PRO A 59 -1.72 -23.09 -6.72
C PRO A 59 -1.35 -24.20 -5.71
N ASN A 60 -0.11 -24.21 -5.24
CA ASN A 60 0.44 -25.28 -4.41
C ASN A 60 1.69 -24.79 -3.67
N ARG A 61 1.51 -23.81 -2.76
CA ARG A 61 2.09 -24.07 -1.44
C ARG A 61 1.27 -25.22 -0.87
N THR A 62 1.68 -26.44 -1.23
CA THR A 62 1.14 -27.69 -0.70
C THR A 62 0.99 -27.54 0.81
N ALA A 63 0.08 -28.27 1.45
CA ALA A 63 -0.05 -28.28 2.92
C ALA A 63 1.32 -28.45 3.65
N ASN A 64 2.33 -28.97 2.95
CA ASN A 64 3.71 -29.07 3.40
C ASN A 64 4.47 -27.73 3.51
N PHE A 65 4.15 -26.67 2.77
CA PHE A 65 4.92 -25.41 2.85
C PHE A 65 4.75 -24.71 4.21
N GLY A 66 3.55 -24.74 4.77
CA GLY A 66 3.29 -24.26 6.13
C GLY A 66 4.03 -25.10 7.18
N LYS A 67 4.06 -26.43 6.98
CA LYS A 67 4.76 -27.38 7.84
C LYS A 67 6.28 -27.24 7.78
N GLU A 68 6.84 -27.04 6.57
CA GLU A 68 8.25 -26.79 6.32
C GLU A 68 8.71 -25.46 6.94
N ASN A 69 7.90 -24.41 6.81
CA ASN A 69 8.20 -23.13 7.44
C ASN A 69 8.20 -23.23 8.97
N LEU A 70 7.21 -23.91 9.57
CA LEU A 70 7.18 -24.15 11.01
C LEU A 70 8.36 -25.00 11.47
N LYS A 71 8.76 -26.01 10.68
CA LYS A 71 9.94 -26.82 10.95
C LYS A 71 11.21 -25.98 10.94
N SER A 72 11.38 -25.09 9.97
CA SER A 72 12.53 -24.17 9.90
C SER A 72 12.64 -23.30 11.15
N ILE A 73 11.52 -22.71 11.61
CA ILE A 73 11.50 -21.87 12.83
C ILE A 73 11.89 -22.69 14.08
N TYR A 74 11.44 -23.94 14.15
CA TYR A 74 11.81 -24.86 15.24
C TYR A 74 13.29 -25.24 15.21
N ASP A 75 13.82 -25.57 14.03
CA ASP A 75 15.24 -25.92 13.83
C ASP A 75 16.17 -24.73 14.11
N ASP A 76 15.72 -23.50 13.90
CA ASP A 76 16.41 -22.26 14.28
C ASP A 76 16.43 -22.02 15.81
N GLY A 77 15.81 -22.90 16.59
CA GLY A 77 15.79 -22.86 18.05
C GLY A 77 14.68 -21.99 18.62
N PHE A 78 13.57 -21.82 17.93
CA PHE A 78 12.40 -21.08 18.42
C PHE A 78 11.18 -21.99 18.63
N HIS A 79 10.37 -21.66 19.62
CA HIS A 79 9.11 -22.36 19.84
C HIS A 79 8.08 -21.99 18.77
N ILE A 80 7.36 -23.00 18.27
CA ILE A 80 6.24 -22.85 17.33
C ILE A 80 4.88 -23.20 17.95
N CYS A 81 4.86 -23.69 19.20
CA CYS A 81 3.63 -23.98 19.92
C CYS A 81 2.96 -22.69 20.41
N SER A 82 1.63 -22.74 20.63
CA SER A 82 0.83 -21.59 21.07
C SER A 82 1.26 -21.00 22.42
N TYR A 83 1.95 -21.77 23.25
CA TYR A 83 2.35 -21.37 24.60
C TYR A 83 3.58 -20.45 24.61
N TYR A 84 4.55 -20.70 23.72
CA TYR A 84 5.85 -20.03 23.73
C TYR A 84 6.25 -19.47 22.37
N TYR A 85 5.32 -19.32 21.43
CA TYR A 85 5.59 -18.95 20.04
C TYR A 85 6.62 -17.81 19.90
N GLY A 86 7.70 -18.07 19.17
CA GLY A 86 8.77 -17.11 18.88
C GLY A 86 9.78 -16.87 20.01
N GLN A 87 9.64 -17.52 21.17
CA GLN A 87 10.67 -17.52 22.21
C GLN A 87 11.79 -18.49 21.87
N ARG A 88 13.02 -18.20 22.32
CA ARG A 88 14.16 -19.12 22.16
C ARG A 88 13.94 -20.37 23.01
N ALA A 89 14.24 -21.53 22.43
CA ALA A 89 14.32 -22.78 23.15
C ALA A 89 15.61 -22.81 23.96
N ASP A 90 15.53 -22.38 25.22
CA ASP A 90 16.69 -22.29 26.12
C ASP A 90 17.08 -23.67 26.74
N ASN A 91 16.32 -24.72 26.42
CA ASN A 91 16.41 -26.03 27.07
C ASN A 91 17.20 -27.04 26.22
N VAL A 92 17.92 -27.94 26.90
CA VAL A 92 18.62 -29.09 26.27
C VAL A 92 17.62 -30.12 25.72
N GLU A 93 16.39 -30.13 26.24
CA GLU A 93 15.35 -31.07 25.84
C GLU A 93 14.34 -30.46 24.84
N PRO A 94 13.92 -31.23 23.81
CA PRO A 94 12.99 -30.77 22.80
C PRO A 94 11.59 -30.50 23.38
N CYS A 95 10.93 -29.45 22.90
CA CYS A 95 9.59 -29.09 23.37
C CYS A 95 8.54 -30.05 22.82
N MET A 96 7.93 -30.85 23.70
CA MET A 96 6.90 -31.84 23.33
C MET A 96 5.74 -31.26 22.52
N PHE A 97 5.29 -30.04 22.84
CA PHE A 97 4.20 -29.38 22.11
C PHE A 97 4.60 -28.91 20.70
N CYS A 98 5.86 -28.54 20.49
CA CYS A 98 6.35 -28.21 19.16
C CYS A 98 6.46 -29.47 18.30
N ASP A 99 6.93 -30.57 18.90
CA ASP A 99 7.05 -31.85 18.22
C ASP A 99 5.68 -32.44 17.84
N GLU A 100 4.71 -32.39 18.74
CA GLU A 100 3.32 -32.79 18.45
C GLU A 100 2.74 -31.97 17.30
N LEU A 101 2.99 -30.66 17.27
CA LEU A 101 2.52 -29.78 16.19
C LEU A 101 3.16 -30.12 14.82
N LEU A 102 4.43 -30.51 14.81
CA LEU A 102 5.12 -30.94 13.57
C LEU A 102 4.75 -32.35 13.14
N ASN A 103 4.39 -33.24 14.07
CA ASN A 103 4.14 -34.65 13.75
C ASN A 103 2.64 -35.01 13.69
N ARG A 104 1.75 -34.03 13.87
CA ARG A 104 0.30 -34.21 13.69
C ARG A 104 -0.02 -34.55 12.24
N GLU A 105 -0.82 -35.61 12.05
CA GLU A 105 -1.45 -35.99 10.78
C GLU A 105 -2.69 -35.13 10.49
#